data_AF-A0A5C7PR94-F1
#
_entry.id   AF-A0A5C7PR94-F1
#
_cell.length_a   1.000
_cell.length_b   1.000
_cell.length_c   1.000
_cell.angle_alpha   90.00
_cell.angle_beta   90.00
_cell.angle_gamma   90.00
#
_symmetry.space_group_name_H-M   'P 1'
#
loop_
_entity.id
_entity.type
_entity.pdbx_description
1 polymer ?
#
loop_
_entity_poly.entity_id
_entity_poly.type
_entity_poly.pdbx_seq_one_letter_code
_entity_poly.pdbx_strand_id
1 'polypeptide(L)' 'DIVRDEFAVVWLRLRISKPGALRGAQDVGLVIERGEKPA' A
#
# COMPACT_ATOMS: atom_id res chain seq x y z
N ASP A 1 11.00 8.48 -3.17
CA ASP A 1 10.03 7.39 -3.35
C ASP A 1 10.79 6.06 -3.34
N ILE A 2 10.74 5.24 -2.28
CA ILE A 2 11.64 4.07 -2.17
C ILE A 2 11.38 3.04 -3.29
N VAL A 3 10.18 2.46 -3.32
CA VAL A 3 9.88 1.39 -4.29
C VAL A 3 9.82 1.91 -5.74
N ARG A 4 9.37 3.14 -5.95
CA ARG A 4 9.21 3.68 -7.31
C ARG A 4 10.52 4.18 -7.90
N ASP A 5 11.36 4.86 -7.12
CA ASP A 5 12.62 5.43 -7.64
C ASP A 5 13.70 4.34 -7.77
N GLU A 6 13.81 3.43 -6.80
CA GLU A 6 14.88 2.42 -6.79
C GLU A 6 14.65 1.30 -7.81
N PHE A 7 13.39 1.03 -8.16
CA PHE A 7 13.02 -0.07 -9.06
C PHE A 7 12.30 0.39 -10.33
N ALA A 8 12.29 1.70 -10.59
CA ALA A 8 11.59 2.31 -11.73
C ALA A 8 10.12 1.87 -11.88
N VAL A 9 9.41 1.71 -10.75
CA VAL A 9 8.01 1.28 -10.73
C VAL A 9 7.08 2.45 -11.05
N VAL A 10 6.44 2.39 -12.22
CA VAL A 10 5.55 3.44 -12.73
C VAL A 10 4.31 3.65 -11.87
N TRP A 11 3.71 2.56 -11.40
CA TRP A 11 2.50 2.55 -10.58
C TRP A 11 2.55 1.40 -9.57
N LEU A 12 2.12 1.66 -8.34
CA LEU A 12 1.95 0.63 -7.33
C LEU A 12 0.68 0.84 -6.52
N ARG A 13 0.13 -0.28 -6.04
CA ARG A 13 -0.91 -0.33 -5.01
C ARG A 13 -0.33 -1.02 -3.78
N LEU A 14 -0.24 -0.28 -2.67
CA LEU A 14 0.30 -0.77 -1.41
C LEU A 14 -0.83 -0.97 -0.41
N ARG A 15 -0.92 -2.18 0.16
CA ARG A 15 -1.76 -2.48 1.31
C ARG A 15 -0.88 -2.66 2.54
N ILE A 16 -1.15 -1.89 3.58
CA ILE A 16 -0.50 -2.04 4.88
C ILE A 16 -1.56 -2.50 5.88
N SER A 17 -1.26 -3.60 6.56
CA SER A 17 -2.09 -4.21 7.59
C SER A 17 -1.48 -4.04 8.96
N LYS A 18 -2.33 -3.81 9.96
CA LYS A 18 -1.98 -3.70 11.37
C LYS A 18 -2.94 -4.59 12.17
N PRO A 19 -2.80 -5.92 12.07
CA PRO A 19 -3.64 -6.86 12.82
C PRO A 19 -3.47 -6.65 14.32
N GLY A 20 -4.55 -6.85 15.08
CA GLY A 20 -4.56 -6.68 16.54
C GLY A 20 -4.57 -5.23 17.03
N ALA A 21 -4.57 -4.23 16.16
CA ALA A 21 -4.71 -2.83 16.57
C ALA A 21 -6.12 -2.48 17.06
N LEU A 22 -7.16 -3.20 16.63
CA LEU A 22 -8.53 -3.02 17.06
C LEU A 22 -9.11 -4.34 17.58
N ARG A 23 -9.56 -4.34 18.85
CA ARG A 23 -10.17 -5.52 19.46
C ARG A 23 -11.44 -5.92 18.71
N GLY A 24 -11.57 -7.21 18.41
CA GLY A 24 -12.71 -7.75 17.68
C GLY A 24 -12.64 -7.60 16.16
N ALA A 25 -11.67 -6.86 15.62
CA ALA A 25 -11.40 -6.82 14.18
C ALA A 25 -10.27 -7.79 13.82
N GLN A 26 -10.43 -8.53 12.73
CA GLN A 26 -9.39 -9.45 12.25
C GLN A 26 -8.15 -8.69 11.74
N ASP A 27 -8.36 -7.58 11.04
CA ASP A 27 -7.29 -6.74 10.50
C ASP A 27 -7.81 -5.31 10.31
N VAL A 28 -6.90 -4.34 10.40
CA VAL A 28 -7.16 -2.93 10.08
C VAL A 28 -5.95 -2.38 9.34
N GLY A 29 -6.15 -1.38 8.49
CA GLY A 29 -5.05 -0.88 7.69
C GLY A 29 -5.47 0.16 6.66
N LEU A 30 -4.59 0.36 5.68
CA LEU A 30 -4.81 1.28 4.58
C LEU A 30 -4.36 0.68 3.26
N VAL A 31 -5.01 1.12 2.19
CA VAL A 31 -4.61 0.84 0.82
C VAL A 31 -4.37 2.19 0.15
N ILE A 32 -3.20 2.35 -0.44
CA ILE A 32 -2.85 3.53 -1.22
C ILE A 32 -2.38 3.14 -2.60
N GLU A 33 -2.61 4.05 -3.55
CA GLU A 33 -2.04 3.98 -4.88
C GLU A 33 -1.09 5.16 -5.08
N ARG A 34 -0.01 4.93 -5.80
CA ARG A 34 1.00 5.93 -6.13
C ARG A 34 1.43 5.77 -7.59
N GLY A 35 1.50 6.89 -8.29
CA GLY A 35 1.82 6.95 -9.72
C GLY A 35 0.59 6.94 -10.61
N GLU A 36 0.84 6.98 -11.91
CA GLU A 36 -0.21 6.94 -12.92
C GLU A 36 -0.41 5.51 -13.37
N LYS A 37 -1.63 4.99 -13.16
CA LYS A 37 -1.99 3.66 -13.62
C LYS A 37 -2.00 3.67 -15.16
N PRO A 38 -1.20 2.83 -15.83
CA PRO A 38 -1.25 2.73 -17.28
C PRO A 38 -2.67 2.36 -17.74
N ALA A 39 -3.08 2.92 -18.87
CA ALA A 39 -4.37 2.66 -19.51
C ALA A 39 -4.48 1.21 -20.01
#